data_AF-T1X9W0-F1
#
_entry.id   AF-T1X9W0-F1
#
_cell.length_a   1.000
_cell.length_b   1.000
_cell.length_c   1.000
_cell.angle_alpha   90.00
_cell.angle_beta   90.00
_cell.angle_gamma   90.00
#
_symmetry.space_group_name_H-M   'P 1'
#
loop_
_entity.id
_entity.type
_entity.pdbx_description
1 polymer ?
#
loop_
_entity_poly.entity_id
_entity_poly.type
_entity_poly.pdbx_seq_one_letter_code
_entity_poly.pdbx_strand_id
1 'polypeptide(L)' 'MADNKSKTGKSDRNKVAGGEKYEVAYAAKKAGVKPADVKAAIKKVGNSRPKVEAELKKK' A
#
# COMPACT_ATOMS: atom_id res chain seq x y z
N MET A 1 -17.50 30.60 -3.32
CA MET A 1 -16.37 29.73 -3.70
C MET A 1 -16.95 28.37 -4.07
N ALA A 2 -16.66 27.85 -5.27
CA ALA A 2 -17.14 26.53 -5.68
C ALA A 2 -16.08 25.48 -5.35
N ASP A 3 -16.40 24.55 -4.44
CA ASP A 3 -15.52 23.42 -4.15
C ASP A 3 -15.32 22.59 -5.42
N ASN A 4 -14.09 22.59 -5.94
CA ASN A 4 -13.69 21.77 -7.07
C ASN A 4 -13.70 20.29 -6.66
N LYS A 5 -14.84 19.62 -6.87
CA LYS A 5 -15.07 18.18 -6.63
C LYS A 5 -14.14 17.25 -7.43
N SER A 6 -13.37 17.79 -8.39
CA SER A 6 -12.39 17.03 -9.19
C SER A 6 -11.09 16.70 -8.44
N LYS A 7 -10.83 17.29 -7.27
CA LYS A 7 -9.73 16.89 -6.38
C LYS A 7 -10.13 15.64 -5.58
N THR A 8 -10.51 14.56 -6.28
CA THR A 8 -10.69 13.26 -5.66
C THR A 8 -9.31 12.71 -5.30
N GLY A 9 -8.94 12.83 -4.01
CA GLY A 9 -7.65 12.42 -3.48
C GLY A 9 -7.32 10.97 -3.85
N LYS A 10 -6.52 10.79 -4.91
CA LYS A 10 -5.91 9.48 -5.24
C LYS A 10 -4.77 9.12 -4.30
N SER A 11 -4.39 10.03 -3.39
CA SER A 11 -3.25 9.88 -2.49
C SER A 11 -3.41 8.68 -1.56
N ASP A 12 -4.61 8.47 -0.99
CA ASP A 12 -4.87 7.37 -0.06
C ASP A 12 -4.85 6.00 -0.75
N ARG A 13 -5.35 5.91 -2.00
CA ARG A 13 -5.31 4.65 -2.78
C ARG A 13 -3.90 4.17 -3.14
N ASN A 14 -2.91 5.07 -3.05
CA ASN A 14 -1.52 4.79 -3.37
C ASN A 14 -0.69 4.35 -2.16
N LYS A 15 -1.26 4.34 -0.95
CA LYS A 15 -0.56 3.96 0.27
C LYS A 15 -1.21 2.73 0.91
N VAL A 16 -0.39 1.88 1.50
CA VAL A 16 -0.84 0.80 2.39
C VAL A 16 -0.54 1.25 3.80
N ALA A 17 -1.53 1.37 4.68
CA ALA A 17 -1.27 1.74 6.07
C ALA A 17 -0.52 0.60 6.77
N GLY A 18 0.81 0.65 6.72
CA GLY A 18 1.68 -0.40 7.26
C GLY A 18 1.58 -0.59 8.78
N GLY A 19 1.03 0.40 9.48
CA GLY A 19 0.71 0.32 10.91
C GLY A 19 -0.55 -0.50 11.19
N GLU A 20 -1.45 -0.65 10.21
CA GLU A 20 -2.67 -1.42 10.37
C GLU A 20 -2.46 -2.87 9.90
N LYS A 21 -2.58 -3.81 10.84
CA LYS A 21 -2.46 -5.25 10.53
C LYS A 21 -3.47 -5.70 9.47
N TYR A 22 -4.65 -5.08 9.44
CA TYR A 22 -5.73 -5.42 8.52
C TYR A 22 -5.40 -5.00 7.08
N GLU A 23 -4.89 -3.79 6.88
CA GLU A 23 -4.41 -3.28 5.58
C GLU A 23 -3.25 -4.12 5.03
N VAL A 24 -2.30 -4.49 5.88
CA VAL A 24 -1.19 -5.38 5.50
C VAL A 24 -1.71 -6.75 5.06
N ALA A 25 -2.65 -7.33 5.80
CA ALA A 25 -3.24 -8.62 5.46
C ALA A 25 -4.06 -8.55 4.16
N TYR A 26 -4.81 -7.47 3.97
CA TYR A 26 -5.57 -7.22 2.76
C TYR A 26 -4.64 -7.05 1.54
N ALA A 27 -3.60 -6.23 1.67
CA ALA A 27 -2.60 -6.03 0.63
C ALA A 27 -1.86 -7.34 0.30
N ALA A 28 -1.52 -8.13 1.30
CA ALA A 28 -0.91 -9.45 1.13
C ALA A 28 -1.83 -10.40 0.35
N LYS A 29 -3.11 -10.47 0.73
CA LYS A 29 -4.12 -11.29 0.03
C LYS A 29 -4.33 -10.83 -1.41
N LYS A 30 -4.38 -9.51 -1.65
CA LYS A 30 -4.47 -8.89 -2.98
C LYS A 30 -3.27 -9.21 -3.87
N ALA A 31 -2.07 -9.19 -3.30
CA ALA A 31 -0.83 -9.46 -4.00
C ALA A 31 -0.46 -10.95 -4.05
N GLY A 32 -1.20 -11.83 -3.35
CA GLY A 32 -0.92 -13.27 -3.29
C GLY A 32 0.34 -13.63 -2.51
N VAL A 33 0.83 -12.74 -1.65
CA VAL A 33 2.08 -12.91 -0.89
C VAL A 33 1.79 -13.10 0.60
N LYS A 34 2.82 -13.49 1.37
CA LYS A 34 2.68 -13.58 2.83
C LYS A 34 2.65 -12.18 3.44
N PRO A 35 1.86 -11.96 4.51
CA PRO A 35 1.84 -10.68 5.23
C PRO A 35 3.19 -10.32 5.87
N ALA A 36 4.06 -11.31 6.10
CA ALA A 36 5.43 -11.09 6.54
C ALA A 36 6.28 -10.40 5.47
N ASP A 37 6.15 -10.81 4.20
CA ASP A 37 6.86 -10.19 3.07
C ASP A 37 6.37 -8.76 2.84
N VAL A 38 5.05 -8.52 2.96
CA VAL A 38 4.48 -7.17 2.90
C VAL A 38 5.04 -6.27 4.00
N LYS A 39 5.14 -6.77 5.25
CA LYS A 39 5.76 -6.01 6.35
C LYS A 39 7.23 -5.71 6.09
N ALA A 40 7.97 -6.67 5.54
CA ALA A 40 9.38 -6.48 5.20
C ALA A 40 9.55 -5.41 4.11
N ALA A 41 8.74 -5.48 3.04
CA ALA A 41 8.72 -4.48 1.99
C ALA A 41 8.33 -3.10 2.53
N ILE A 42 7.26 -3.00 3.33
CA ILE A 42 6.85 -1.74 3.95
C ILE A 42 7.95 -1.14 4.83
N LYS A 43 8.69 -1.96 5.59
CA LYS A 43 9.84 -1.49 6.38
C LYS A 43 10.99 -0.97 5.50
N LYS A 44 11.13 -1.48 4.27
CA LYS A 44 12.26 -1.18 3.39
C LYS A 44 11.99 -0.04 2.42
N VAL A 45 10.83 -0.01 1.76
CA VAL A 45 10.44 1.04 0.79
C VAL A 45 9.38 2.01 1.30
N GLY A 46 8.84 1.76 2.49
CA GLY A 46 7.77 2.56 3.11
C GLY A 46 6.37 2.09 2.74
N ASN A 47 5.38 2.83 3.23
CA ASN A 47 3.94 2.56 3.04
C ASN A 47 3.40 2.85 1.63
N SER A 48 4.25 3.03 0.63
CA SER A 48 3.80 3.30 -0.75
C SER A 48 3.44 1.98 -1.43
N ARG A 49 2.16 1.80 -1.74
CA ARG A 49 1.62 0.61 -2.41
C ARG A 49 2.35 0.23 -3.71
N PRO A 50 2.66 1.15 -4.65
CA PRO A 50 3.40 0.78 -5.86
C PRO A 50 4.84 0.36 -5.56
N LYS A 51 5.47 0.90 -4.51
CA LYS A 51 6.82 0.48 -4.12
C LYS A 51 6.81 -0.90 -3.47
N VAL A 52 5.85 -1.15 -2.59
CA VAL A 52 5.67 -2.45 -1.95
C VAL A 52 5.38 -3.52 -3.01
N GLU A 53 4.47 -3.26 -3.94
CA GLU A 53 4.19 -4.17 -5.06
C GLU A 53 5.42 -4.38 -5.96
N ALA A 54 6.21 -3.32 -6.24
CA ALA A 54 7.45 -3.45 -7.00
C ALA A 54 8.52 -4.27 -6.28
N GLU A 55 8.63 -4.15 -4.96
CA GLU A 55 9.57 -4.92 -4.16
C GLU A 55 9.13 -6.38 -4.00
N LEU A 56 7.82 -6.62 -3.87
CA LEU A 56 7.25 -7.96 -3.88
C LEU A 56 7.39 -8.65 -5.24
N LYS A 57 7.35 -7.91 -6.36
CA LYS A 57 7.62 -8.44 -7.70
C LYS A 57 9.10 -8.76 -7.97
N LYS A 58 10.02 -8.15 -7.22
CA LYS A 58 11.46 -8.40 -7.35
C LYS A 58 11.92 -9.65 -6.59
N LYS A 59 11.04 -10.24 -5.79
CA LYS A 59 11.32 -11.38 -4.91
C LYS A 59 10.65 -12.63 -5.46
#